data_AF-A0A653NCR3-F1
#
_entry.id   AF-A0A653NCR3-F1
#
_cell.length_a   1.000
_cell.length_b   1.000
_cell.length_c   1.000
_cell.angle_alpha   90.00
_cell.angle_beta   90.00
_cell.angle_gamma   90.00
#
_symmetry.space_group_name_H-M   'P 1'
#
loop_
_entity.id
_entity.type
_entity.pdbx_description
1 polymer ?
#
loop_
_entity_poly.entity_id
_entity_poly.type
_entity_poly.pdbx_seq_one_letter_code
_entity_poly.pdbx_strand_id
1 'polypeptide(L)'
;MVGYKWRCMACDSSNESGTSVCGKCGCAAGASVKEIEQHLNPDKVRMDKARNTFDKKLTQLLFLPFCAVIFSLTGRLEILALLAISSLFFFKTQSSFILFIKSEKWLRNVLISCSSLLVILIVSRVLFISDNSIFVGWLVFGYLIVTVFAYFLLFKHQRGKEAFSRYYQANGS
;
A
#
# COMPACT_ATOMS: atom_id res chain seq x y z
N MET A 1 -50.44 -11.32 -13.01
CA MET A 1 -49.04 -10.95 -13.34
C MET A 1 -48.14 -11.91 -12.56
N VAL A 2 -47.29 -12.68 -13.24
CA VAL A 2 -46.34 -13.57 -12.55
C VAL A 2 -45.20 -12.69 -12.04
N GLY A 3 -45.21 -12.39 -10.74
CA GLY A 3 -44.13 -11.63 -10.11
C GLY A 3 -42.86 -12.48 -10.14
N TYR A 4 -41.83 -12.05 -10.88
CA TYR A 4 -40.55 -12.72 -10.88
C TYR A 4 -39.85 -12.46 -9.53
N LYS A 5 -39.48 -13.53 -8.83
CA LYS A 5 -38.67 -13.38 -7.60
C LYS A 5 -37.20 -13.28 -7.98
N TRP A 6 -36.48 -12.37 -7.35
CA TRP A 6 -35.03 -12.24 -7.54
C TRP A 6 -34.29 -12.79 -6.33
N ARG A 7 -33.11 -13.40 -6.57
CA ARG A 7 -32.28 -13.96 -5.50
C ARG A 7 -31.18 -12.97 -5.12
N CYS A 8 -31.00 -12.73 -3.82
CA CYS A 8 -29.91 -11.90 -3.33
C CYS A 8 -28.57 -12.64 -3.45
N MET A 9 -27.58 -12.03 -4.10
CA MET A 9 -26.24 -12.61 -4.27
C MET A 9 -25.38 -12.62 -2.99
N ALA A 10 -25.79 -11.91 -1.94
CA ALA A 10 -25.05 -11.85 -0.68
C ALA A 10 -25.51 -12.91 0.35
N CYS A 11 -26.79 -13.31 0.34
CA CYS A 11 -27.36 -14.21 1.37
C CYS A 11 -28.29 -15.29 0.81
N ASP A 12 -28.38 -15.40 -0.52
CA ASP A 12 -29.19 -16.36 -1.27
C ASP A 12 -30.70 -16.33 -1.00
N SER A 13 -31.22 -15.33 -0.27
CA SER A 13 -32.66 -15.21 -0.03
C SER A 13 -33.41 -14.80 -1.30
N SER A 14 -34.59 -15.38 -1.48
CA SER A 14 -35.54 -14.96 -2.52
C SER A 14 -36.30 -13.72 -2.07
N ASN A 15 -36.37 -12.70 -2.92
CA ASN A 15 -37.09 -11.45 -2.70
C ASN A 15 -38.19 -11.27 -3.76
N GLU A 16 -39.24 -10.54 -3.42
CA GLU A 16 -40.38 -10.30 -4.32
C GLU A 16 -40.04 -9.33 -5.46
N SER A 17 -40.73 -9.46 -6.60
CA SER A 17 -40.60 -8.52 -7.72
C SER A 17 -40.90 -7.09 -7.28
N GLY A 18 -40.09 -6.12 -7.74
CA GLY A 18 -40.28 -4.69 -7.45
C GLY A 18 -39.62 -4.21 -6.15
N THR A 19 -39.05 -5.10 -5.35
CA THR A 19 -38.21 -4.71 -4.21
C THR A 19 -36.79 -4.35 -4.69
N SER A 20 -36.29 -3.18 -4.28
CA SER A 20 -34.94 -2.70 -4.64
C SER A 20 -33.86 -3.19 -3.68
N VAL A 21 -34.24 -3.76 -2.54
CA VAL A 21 -33.35 -4.15 -1.44
C VAL A 21 -33.78 -5.51 -0.91
N CYS A 22 -32.81 -6.34 -0.55
CA CYS A 22 -33.02 -7.64 0.05
C CYS A 22 -33.57 -7.52 1.48
N GLY A 23 -34.72 -8.14 1.76
CA GLY A 23 -35.35 -8.08 3.09
C GLY A 23 -34.55 -8.73 4.23
N LYS A 24 -33.65 -9.67 3.91
CA LYS A 24 -32.84 -10.39 4.90
C LYS A 24 -31.53 -9.70 5.29
N CYS A 25 -30.75 -9.25 4.31
CA CYS A 25 -29.41 -8.70 4.54
C CYS A 25 -29.25 -7.23 4.14
N GLY A 26 -30.28 -6.58 3.57
CA GLY A 26 -30.21 -5.19 3.16
C GLY A 26 -29.43 -4.91 1.87
N CYS A 27 -28.95 -5.94 1.16
CA CYS A 27 -28.20 -5.77 -0.08
C CYS A 27 -29.13 -5.33 -1.23
N ALA A 28 -28.73 -4.31 -2.00
CA ALA A 28 -29.52 -3.80 -3.12
C ALA A 28 -29.60 -4.81 -4.30
N ALA A 29 -30.68 -4.79 -5.06
CA ALA A 29 -30.88 -5.66 -6.22
C ALA A 29 -29.86 -5.38 -7.35
N GLY A 30 -29.39 -4.13 -7.46
CA GLY A 30 -28.34 -3.69 -8.38
C GLY A 30 -26.97 -3.52 -7.72
N ALA A 31 -26.74 -4.14 -6.56
CA ALA A 31 -25.48 -4.02 -5.84
C ALA A 31 -24.30 -4.46 -6.71
N SER A 32 -23.23 -3.66 -6.70
CA SER A 32 -21.97 -4.02 -7.33
C SER A 32 -21.32 -5.21 -6.60
N VAL A 33 -20.39 -5.92 -7.27
CA VAL A 33 -19.64 -7.04 -6.68
C VAL A 33 -19.02 -6.66 -5.32
N LYS A 34 -18.53 -5.42 -5.20
CA LYS A 34 -17.90 -4.92 -3.97
C LYS A 34 -18.91 -4.70 -2.83
N GLU A 35 -20.13 -4.27 -3.16
CA GLU A 35 -21.21 -4.10 -2.18
C GLU A 35 -21.74 -5.45 -1.71
N ILE A 36 -21.82 -6.43 -2.62
CA ILE A 36 -22.16 -7.82 -2.30
C ILE A 36 -21.11 -8.41 -1.36
N GLU A 37 -19.82 -8.26 -1.65
CA GLU A 37 -18.74 -8.72 -0.77
C GLU A 37 -18.76 -8.08 0.61
N GLN A 38 -19.10 -6.79 0.70
CA GLN A 38 -19.27 -6.10 1.99
C GLN A 38 -20.38 -6.70 2.84
N HIS A 39 -21.45 -7.19 2.22
CA HIS A 39 -22.57 -7.82 2.93
C HIS A 39 -22.29 -9.30 3.23
N LEU A 40 -21.52 -9.98 2.38
CA LEU A 40 -21.13 -11.37 2.56
C LEU A 40 -20.09 -11.55 3.68
N ASN A 41 -19.07 -10.70 3.70
CA ASN A 41 -17.99 -10.75 4.69
C ASN A 41 -17.43 -9.35 4.98
N PRO A 42 -18.10 -8.56 5.85
CA PRO A 42 -17.68 -7.19 6.16
C PRO A 42 -16.28 -7.13 6.79
N ASP A 43 -15.91 -8.13 7.58
CA ASP A 43 -14.61 -8.18 8.26
C ASP A 43 -13.47 -8.38 7.27
N LYS A 44 -13.63 -9.27 6.29
CA LYS A 44 -12.66 -9.45 5.21
C LYS A 44 -12.43 -8.15 4.44
N VAL A 45 -13.50 -7.44 4.07
CA VAL A 45 -13.38 -6.16 3.35
C VAL A 45 -12.67 -5.09 4.21
N ARG A 46 -12.93 -5.04 5.52
CA ARG A 46 -12.24 -4.14 6.45
C ARG A 46 -10.74 -4.47 6.53
N MET A 47 -10.39 -5.76 6.67
CA MET A 47 -9.01 -6.22 6.71
C MET A 47 -8.27 -5.93 5.41
N ASP A 48 -8.88 -6.19 4.25
CA ASP A 48 -8.29 -5.94 2.94
C ASP A 48 -8.06 -4.43 2.70
N LYS A 49 -9.01 -3.58 3.11
CA LYS A 49 -8.85 -2.12 3.07
C LYS A 49 -7.73 -1.63 3.98
N ALA A 50 -7.63 -2.18 5.19
CA ALA A 50 -6.55 -1.85 6.11
C ALA A 50 -5.19 -2.30 5.58
N ARG A 51 -5.11 -3.48 4.96
CA ARG A 51 -3.90 -4.01 4.32
C ARG A 51 -3.45 -3.14 3.16
N ASN A 52 -4.34 -2.79 2.24
CA ASN A 52 -4.01 -1.88 1.15
C ASN A 52 -3.53 -0.51 1.65
N THR A 53 -4.13 -0.01 2.73
CA THR A 53 -3.72 1.25 3.36
C THR A 53 -2.31 1.14 3.98
N PHE A 54 -2.04 0.05 4.69
CA PHE A 54 -0.73 -0.25 5.26
C PHE A 54 0.33 -0.36 4.16
N ASP A 55 0.04 -1.14 3.11
CA ASP A 55 0.97 -1.40 2.02
C ASP A 55 1.31 -0.13 1.24
N LYS A 56 0.32 0.73 1.00
CA LYS A 56 0.51 2.03 0.36
C LYS A 56 1.42 2.94 1.18
N LYS A 57 1.17 3.07 2.48
CA LYS A 57 1.99 3.92 3.38
C LYS A 57 3.42 3.41 3.48
N LEU A 58 3.59 2.09 3.56
CA LEU A 58 4.89 1.45 3.64
C LEU A 58 5.71 1.66 2.36
N THR A 59 5.08 1.45 1.21
CA THR A 59 5.68 1.70 -0.12
C THR A 59 6.06 3.16 -0.27
N GLN A 60 5.19 4.09 0.13
CA GLN A 60 5.48 5.52 0.08
C GLN A 60 6.72 5.86 0.91
N LEU A 61 6.85 5.29 2.12
CA LEU A 61 7.99 5.55 2.99
C LEU A 61 9.29 4.92 2.44
N LEU A 62 9.20 3.74 1.83
CA LEU A 62 10.35 3.05 1.21
C LEU A 62 10.99 3.89 0.09
N PHE A 63 10.17 4.49 -0.78
CA PHE A 63 10.64 5.26 -1.95
C PHE A 63 10.83 6.75 -1.68
N LEU A 64 10.33 7.29 -0.56
CA LEU A 64 10.49 8.71 -0.21
C LEU A 64 11.94 9.21 -0.30
N PRO A 65 12.96 8.56 0.31
CA PRO A 65 14.34 9.04 0.22
C PRO A 65 14.92 8.91 -1.19
N PHE A 66 14.50 7.90 -1.95
CA PHE A 66 14.90 7.73 -3.35
C PHE A 66 14.41 8.89 -4.21
N CYS A 67 13.13 9.28 -4.08
CA CYS A 67 12.58 10.44 -4.77
C CYS A 67 13.31 11.74 -4.38
N ALA A 68 13.58 11.92 -3.08
CA ALA A 68 14.28 13.11 -2.59
C ALA A 68 15.68 13.28 -3.22
N VAL A 69 16.42 12.18 -3.37
CA VAL A 69 17.76 12.19 -4.00
C VAL A 69 17.67 12.51 -5.48
N ILE A 70 16.75 11.89 -6.23
CA ILE A 70 16.57 12.17 -7.66
C ILE A 70 16.26 13.65 -7.88
N PHE A 71 15.31 14.22 -7.14
CA PHE A 71 14.94 15.62 -7.32
C PHE A 71 16.04 16.59 -6.90
N SER A 72 16.80 16.26 -5.85
CA SER A 72 17.99 17.02 -5.46
C SER A 72 19.02 17.06 -6.58
N LEU A 73 19.29 15.91 -7.23
CA LEU A 73 20.28 15.81 -8.31
C LEU A 73 19.80 16.44 -9.62
N THR A 74 18.49 16.50 -9.85
CA THR A 74 17.91 17.15 -11.05
C THR A 74 17.86 18.68 -10.90
N GLY A 75 18.16 19.24 -9.72
CA GLY A 75 18.20 20.69 -9.48
C GLY A 75 16.82 21.37 -9.42
N ARG A 76 15.72 20.61 -9.37
CA ARG A 76 14.35 21.16 -9.34
C ARG A 76 13.90 21.45 -7.90
N LEU A 77 14.40 22.56 -7.34
CA LEU A 77 14.17 22.95 -5.94
C LEU A 77 12.69 23.13 -5.58
N GLU A 78 11.85 23.59 -6.52
CA GLU A 78 10.40 23.73 -6.30
C GLU A 78 9.73 22.39 -5.98
N ILE A 79 10.08 21.35 -6.73
CA ILE A 79 9.54 19.99 -6.54
C ILE A 79 10.09 19.38 -5.25
N LEU A 80 11.34 19.66 -4.92
CA LEU A 80 11.94 19.23 -3.67
C LEU A 80 11.24 19.87 -2.46
N ALA A 81 10.92 21.16 -2.52
CA ALA A 81 10.17 21.86 -1.48
C ALA A 81 8.75 21.28 -1.33
N LEU A 82 8.06 21.01 -2.44
CA LEU A 82 6.75 20.34 -2.42
C LEU A 82 6.84 18.93 -1.80
N LEU A 83 7.88 18.16 -2.14
CA LEU A 83 8.13 16.84 -1.58
C LEU A 83 8.37 16.94 -0.07
N ALA A 84 9.18 17.90 0.39
CA ALA A 84 9.44 18.14 1.80
C ALA A 84 8.14 18.49 2.56
N ILE A 85 7.33 19.43 2.05
CA ILE A 85 6.05 19.80 2.65
C ILE A 85 5.09 18.59 2.70
N SER A 86 4.97 17.85 1.60
CA SER A 86 4.12 16.65 1.54
C SER A 86 4.57 15.57 2.53
N SER A 87 5.89 15.43 2.73
CA SER A 87 6.46 14.50 3.69
C SER A 87 6.14 14.94 5.13
N LEU A 88 6.31 16.22 5.46
CA LEU A 88 5.98 16.77 6.79
C LEU A 88 4.49 16.62 7.10
N PHE A 89 3.62 16.89 6.12
CA PHE A 89 2.19 16.65 6.25
C PHE A 89 1.90 15.16 6.48
N PHE A 90 2.54 14.26 5.72
CA PHE A 90 2.44 12.82 5.94
C PHE A 90 2.89 12.43 7.35
N PHE A 91 4.02 12.95 7.84
CA PHE A 91 4.51 12.68 9.19
C PHE A 91 3.54 13.12 10.27
N LYS A 92 2.88 14.28 10.09
CA LYS A 92 1.91 14.81 11.03
C LYS A 92 0.58 14.04 11.00
N THR A 93 0.06 13.77 9.80
CA THR A 93 -1.22 13.08 9.62
C THR A 93 -1.16 11.60 9.94
N GLN A 94 -0.01 10.95 9.75
CA GLN A 94 0.19 9.51 9.94
C GLN A 94 1.05 9.18 11.17
N SER A 95 1.02 10.05 12.19
CA SER A 95 1.85 9.93 13.38
C SER A 95 1.72 8.57 14.07
N SER A 96 0.51 7.98 14.14
CA SER A 96 0.27 6.64 14.70
C SER A 96 1.00 5.53 13.92
N PHE A 97 1.02 5.62 12.60
CA PHE A 97 1.75 4.68 11.73
C PHE A 97 3.26 4.79 11.91
N ILE A 98 3.77 6.02 12.08
CA ILE A 98 5.21 6.25 12.31
C ILE A 98 5.63 5.78 13.70
N LEU A 99 4.79 6.00 14.72
CA LEU A 99 5.02 5.46 16.05
C LEU A 99 5.06 3.93 16.02
N PHE A 100 4.17 3.29 15.26
CA PHE A 100 4.20 1.84 15.03
C PHE A 100 5.49 1.38 14.33
N ILE A 101 5.93 2.07 13.27
CA ILE A 101 7.22 1.73 12.64
C ILE A 101 8.39 1.92 13.63
N LYS A 102 8.32 2.94 14.49
CA LYS A 102 9.33 3.16 15.53
C LYS A 102 9.33 2.07 16.60
N SER A 103 8.18 1.47 16.94
CA SER A 103 8.14 0.35 17.89
C SER A 103 8.60 -0.97 17.25
N GLU A 104 8.30 -1.19 15.97
CA GLU A 104 8.66 -2.42 15.25
C GLU A 104 10.09 -2.38 14.68
N LYS A 105 11.06 -2.84 15.49
CA LYS A 105 12.50 -2.86 15.16
C LYS A 105 12.79 -3.54 13.81
N TRP A 106 12.17 -4.69 13.54
CA TRP A 106 12.42 -5.43 12.30
C TRP A 106 11.95 -4.66 11.06
N LEU A 107 10.71 -4.14 11.11
CA LEU A 107 10.12 -3.39 10.00
C LEU A 107 10.93 -2.13 9.69
N ARG A 108 11.33 -1.39 10.73
CA ARG A 108 12.19 -0.22 10.61
C ARG A 108 13.53 -0.56 9.98
N ASN A 109 14.19 -1.63 10.42
CA ASN A 109 15.50 -2.01 9.91
C ASN A 109 15.42 -2.42 8.43
N VAL A 110 14.39 -3.17 8.03
CA VAL A 110 14.19 -3.52 6.62
C VAL A 110 13.93 -2.28 5.78
N LEU A 111 13.05 -1.38 6.23
CA LEU A 111 12.78 -0.12 5.53
C LEU A 111 14.05 0.71 5.33
N ILE A 112 14.81 0.96 6.40
CA ILE A 112 16.04 1.74 6.33
C ILE A 112 17.07 1.07 5.42
N SER A 113 17.25 -0.25 5.53
CA SER A 113 18.25 -0.99 4.74
C SER A 113 17.90 -1.03 3.25
N CYS A 114 16.64 -1.27 2.91
CA CYS A 114 16.21 -1.27 1.51
C CYS A 114 16.24 0.15 0.93
N SER A 115 15.74 1.16 1.66
CA SER A 115 15.79 2.55 1.22
C SER A 115 17.22 3.06 1.04
N SER A 116 18.13 2.74 1.96
CA SER A 116 19.53 3.16 1.85
C SER A 116 20.21 2.50 0.65
N LEU A 117 19.95 1.22 0.41
CA LEU A 117 20.48 0.52 -0.75
C LEU A 117 19.98 1.13 -2.07
N LEU A 118 18.70 1.49 -2.16
CA LEU A 118 18.14 2.20 -3.31
C LEU A 118 18.79 3.57 -3.52
N VAL A 119 19.06 4.30 -2.43
CA VAL A 119 19.77 5.59 -2.49
C VAL A 119 21.22 5.40 -2.95
N ILE A 120 21.93 4.40 -2.45
CA ILE A 120 23.32 4.12 -2.85
C ILE A 120 23.38 3.81 -4.35
N LEU A 121 22.44 3.03 -4.88
CA LEU A 121 22.40 2.70 -6.32
C LEU A 121 22.16 3.93 -7.21
N ILE A 122 21.31 4.88 -6.80
CA ILE A 122 21.08 6.08 -7.61
C ILE A 122 22.22 7.09 -7.49
N VAL A 123 22.78 7.26 -6.29
CA VAL A 123 23.95 8.12 -6.09
C VAL A 123 25.14 7.58 -6.85
N SER A 124 25.34 6.25 -6.85
CA SER A 124 26.45 5.64 -7.58
C SER A 124 26.29 5.83 -9.10
N ARG A 125 25.06 5.72 -9.62
CA ARG A 125 24.75 6.04 -11.02
C ARG A 125 25.14 7.47 -11.37
N VAL A 126 24.74 8.43 -10.55
CA VAL A 126 24.91 9.86 -10.89
C VAL A 126 26.34 10.34 -10.72
N LEU A 127 27.08 9.83 -9.71
CA LEU A 127 28.43 10.32 -9.43
C LEU A 127 29.54 9.58 -10.19
N PHE A 128 29.37 8.28 -10.49
CA PHE A 128 30.48 7.45 -10.97
C PHE A 128 30.31 6.89 -12.38
N ILE A 129 29.10 6.90 -12.95
CA ILE A 129 28.81 6.19 -14.21
C ILE A 129 28.36 7.18 -15.28
N SER A 130 29.07 7.21 -16.41
CA SER A 130 28.66 7.98 -17.57
C SER A 130 27.47 7.34 -18.28
N ASP A 131 26.65 8.15 -18.94
CA ASP A 131 25.39 7.69 -19.55
C ASP A 131 25.57 6.63 -20.65
N ASN A 132 26.74 6.61 -21.31
CA ASN A 132 27.04 5.65 -22.38
C ASN A 132 27.68 4.35 -21.89
N SER A 133 27.74 4.13 -20.58
CA SER A 133 28.40 2.98 -19.98
C SER A 133 27.48 1.76 -19.88
N ILE A 134 28.02 0.57 -20.16
CA ILE A 134 27.34 -0.73 -19.96
C ILE A 134 26.92 -0.93 -18.49
N PHE A 135 27.59 -0.28 -17.54
CA PHE A 135 27.26 -0.35 -16.11
C PHE A 135 25.89 0.25 -15.77
N VAL A 136 25.32 1.10 -16.63
CA VAL A 136 23.96 1.63 -16.45
C VAL A 136 22.93 0.50 -16.42
N GLY A 137 23.03 -0.45 -17.35
CA GLY A 137 22.12 -1.60 -17.42
C GLY A 137 22.21 -2.49 -16.17
N TRP A 138 23.42 -2.74 -15.68
CA TRP A 138 23.64 -3.52 -14.46
C TRP A 138 23.09 -2.84 -13.20
N LEU A 139 23.18 -1.51 -13.11
CA LEU A 139 22.57 -0.78 -12.01
C LEU A 139 21.04 -0.80 -12.05
N VAL A 140 20.44 -0.66 -13.24
CA VAL A 140 18.98 -0.80 -13.40
C VAL A 140 18.53 -2.20 -12.99
N PHE A 141 19.27 -3.24 -13.40
CA PHE A 141 18.99 -4.60 -12.97
C PHE A 141 19.12 -4.78 -11.45
N GLY A 142 20.17 -4.24 -10.84
CA GLY A 142 20.35 -4.22 -9.39
C GLY A 142 19.20 -3.52 -8.67
N TYR A 143 18.72 -2.39 -9.19
CA TYR A 143 17.55 -1.69 -8.66
C TYR A 143 16.29 -2.55 -8.69
N LEU A 144 16.03 -3.26 -9.80
CA LEU A 144 14.90 -4.18 -9.91
C LEU A 144 15.00 -5.33 -8.90
N ILE A 145 16.20 -5.89 -8.70
CA ILE A 145 16.41 -6.93 -7.70
C ILE A 145 16.10 -6.41 -6.30
N VAL A 146 16.63 -5.23 -5.93
CA VAL A 146 16.42 -4.66 -4.59
C VAL A 146 14.95 -4.33 -4.35
N THR A 147 14.24 -3.80 -5.35
CA THR A 147 12.81 -3.49 -5.21
C THR A 147 11.95 -4.75 -5.08
N VAL A 148 12.22 -5.80 -5.88
CA VAL A 148 11.53 -7.09 -5.75
C VAL A 148 11.83 -7.74 -4.40
N PHE A 149 13.08 -7.70 -3.96
CA PHE A 149 13.49 -8.23 -2.66
C PHE A 149 12.83 -7.49 -1.50
N ALA A 150 12.81 -6.15 -1.55
CA ALA A 150 12.11 -5.32 -0.57
C ALA A 150 10.61 -5.63 -0.54
N TYR A 151 9.97 -5.75 -1.72
CA TYR A 151 8.56 -6.13 -1.81
C TYR A 151 8.30 -7.50 -1.17
N PHE A 152 9.16 -8.49 -1.45
CA PHE A 152 9.01 -9.82 -0.88
C PHE A 152 9.15 -9.80 0.64
N LEU A 153 10.18 -9.13 1.16
CA LEU A 153 10.40 -9.00 2.61
C LEU A 153 9.25 -8.29 3.30
N LEU A 154 8.76 -7.18 2.74
CA LEU A 154 7.78 -6.35 3.41
C LEU A 154 6.35 -6.91 3.34
N PHE A 155 5.97 -7.57 2.23
CA PHE A 155 4.58 -7.94 1.98
C PHE A 155 4.31 -9.44 1.97
N LYS A 156 5.26 -10.25 1.48
CA LYS A 156 5.07 -11.71 1.31
C LYS A 156 5.65 -12.51 2.48
N HIS A 157 6.76 -12.06 3.05
CA HIS A 157 7.45 -12.75 4.13
C HIS A 157 6.60 -12.81 5.41
N GLN A 158 6.77 -13.86 6.21
CA GLN A 158 5.99 -14.11 7.42
C GLN A 158 6.01 -12.92 8.39
N ARG A 159 7.20 -12.36 8.64
CA ARG A 159 7.34 -11.18 9.52
C ARG A 159 6.63 -9.92 9.00
N GLY A 160 6.52 -9.74 7.69
CA GLY A 160 5.73 -8.66 7.10
C GLY A 160 4.23 -8.84 7.36
N LYS A 161 3.74 -10.09 7.27
CA LYS A 161 2.35 -10.43 7.62
C LYS A 161 2.07 -10.23 9.12
N GLU A 162 3.01 -10.60 9.98
CA GLU A 162 2.92 -10.38 11.44
C GLU A 162 2.95 -8.89 11.80
N ALA A 163 3.78 -8.09 11.11
CA ALA A 163 3.78 -6.64 11.32
C ALA A 163 2.42 -6.02 10.96
N PHE A 164 1.82 -6.45 9.84
CA PHE A 164 0.47 -6.01 9.50
C PHE A 164 -0.58 -6.45 10.54
N SER A 165 -0.54 -7.70 11.01
CA SER A 165 -1.53 -8.16 11.99
C SER A 165 -1.45 -7.38 13.30
N ARG A 166 -0.24 -7.06 13.77
CA ARG A 166 -0.02 -6.19 14.94
C ARG A 166 -0.50 -4.76 14.70
N TYR A 167 -0.23 -4.20 13.52
CA TYR A 167 -0.75 -2.87 13.14
C TYR A 167 -2.28 -2.84 13.13
N TYR A 168 -2.91 -3.88 12.59
CA TYR A 168 -4.36 -4.02 12.51
C TYR A 168 -4.98 -4.17 13.90
N GLN A 169 -4.39 -4.98 14.79
CA GLN A 169 -4.85 -5.11 16.17
C GLN A 169 -4.72 -3.81 16.96
N ALA A 170 -3.66 -3.03 16.73
CA ALA A 170 -3.42 -1.78 17.45
C ALA A 170 -4.27 -0.59 16.97
N ASN A 171 -4.84 -0.65 15.75
CA ASN A 171 -5.63 0.45 15.15
C ASN A 171 -7.05 0.06 14.73
N GLY A 172 -7.42 -1.22 14.86
CA GLY A 172 -8.70 -1.77 14.45
C GLY A 172 -9.67 -2.05 15.61
N SER A 173 -9.28 -1.69 16.85
CA SER A 173 -10.13 -1.68 18.05
C SER A 173 -10.72 -0.30 18.29
#